data_AF-A0AA38C7N8-F1
#
_entry.id   AF-A0AA38C7N8-F1
#
_cell.length_a   1.000
_cell.length_b   1.000
_cell.length_c   1.000
_cell.angle_alpha   90.00
_cell.angle_beta   90.00
_cell.angle_gamma   90.00
#
_symmetry.space_group_name_H-M   'P 1'
#
loop_
_entity.id
_entity.type
_entity.pdbx_description
1 polymer ?
#
loop_
_entity_poly.entity_id
_entity_poly.type
_entity_poly.pdbx_seq_one_letter_code
_entity_poly.pdbx_strand_id
1 'polypeptide(L)' 'KFILGFSAIVAPLHIMVIKSKGFDWVKEQEKSFELLKYKISHVPILSLPNLQQPFEVETDAGDYAMVAVLLQGGKL' A
#
# COMPACT_ATOMS: atom_id res chain seq x y z
N LYS A 1 -5.31 6.85 4.82
CA LYS A 1 -4.98 7.91 5.83
C LYS A 1 -3.51 7.87 6.29
N PHE A 2 -2.74 6.82 5.94
CA PHE A 2 -1.42 6.54 6.51
C PHE A 2 -0.23 7.14 5.75
N ILE A 3 -0.37 7.42 4.45
CA ILE A 3 0.65 8.09 3.64
C ILE A 3 0.22 9.54 3.41
N LEU A 4 0.97 10.48 3.97
CA LEU A 4 0.76 11.90 3.73
C LEU A 4 0.98 12.21 2.24
N GLY A 5 0.02 12.89 1.61
CA GLY A 5 0.09 13.25 0.19
C GLY A 5 -0.12 12.09 -0.77
N PHE A 6 -0.69 10.96 -0.32
CA PHE A 6 -0.88 9.75 -1.14
C PHE A 6 -1.44 10.04 -2.54
N SER A 7 -2.51 10.82 -2.65
CA SER A 7 -3.15 11.10 -3.94
C SER A 7 -2.21 11.79 -4.94
N ALA A 8 -1.34 12.68 -4.46
CA ALA A 8 -0.35 13.36 -5.31
C ALA A 8 0.76 12.39 -5.72
N ILE A 9 1.20 11.51 -4.80
CA ILE A 9 2.22 10.50 -5.08
C ILE A 9 1.72 9.53 -6.14
N VAL A 10 0.49 9.03 -6.05
CA VAL A 10 -0.02 8.01 -6.98
C VAL A 10 -0.59 8.57 -8.28
N ALA A 11 -0.76 9.88 -8.42
CA ALA A 11 -1.36 10.48 -9.61
C ALA A 11 -0.65 10.08 -10.92
N PRO A 12 0.70 10.07 -11.01
CA PRO A 12 1.40 9.62 -12.22
C PRO A 12 1.17 8.14 -12.55
N LEU A 13 0.99 7.29 -11.52
CA LEU A 13 0.70 5.87 -11.69
C LEU A 13 -0.75 5.65 -12.13
N HIS A 14 -1.68 6.40 -11.53
CA HIS A 14 -3.11 6.30 -11.82
C HIS A 14 -3.40 6.61 -13.29
N ILE A 15 -2.67 7.55 -13.91
CA ILE A 15 -2.83 7.89 -15.32
C ILE A 15 -2.58 6.68 -16.25
N MET A 16 -1.65 5.78 -15.89
CA MET A 16 -1.31 4.61 -16.72
C MET A 16 -2.36 3.50 -16.71
N VAL A 17 -3.24 3.46 -15.70
CA VAL A 17 -4.28 2.43 -15.56
C VAL A 17 -5.65 2.89 -16.08
N ILE A 18 -5.76 4.14 -16.51
CA ILE A 18 -6.97 4.66 -17.16
C ILE A 18 -7.06 4.03 -18.56
N LYS A 19 -8.15 3.30 -18.85
CA LYS A 19 -8.35 2.57 -20.11
C LYS A 19 -8.13 3.38 -21.40
N SER A 20 -8.37 4.69 -21.35
CA SER A 20 -8.22 5.61 -22.49
C SER A 20 -6.81 6.22 -22.62
N LYS A 21 -5.89 5.88 -21.72
CA LYS A 21 -4.49 6.34 -21.69
C LYS A 21 -3.59 5.14 -21.98
N GLY A 22 -2.48 5.37 -22.67
CA GLY A 22 -1.45 4.35 -22.87
C GLY A 22 -0.73 4.01 -21.56
N PHE A 23 -0.10 2.84 -21.52
CA PHE A 23 0.79 2.45 -20.43
C PHE A 23 2.20 2.96 -20.73
N ASP A 24 2.47 4.22 -20.37
CA ASP A 24 3.78 4.85 -20.55
C ASP A 24 4.54 4.88 -19.22
N TRP A 25 5.52 3.99 -19.07
CA TRP A 25 6.40 3.97 -17.90
C TRP A 25 7.64 4.83 -18.17
N VAL A 26 7.59 6.10 -17.77
CA VAL A 26 8.72 7.03 -17.88
C VAL A 26 9.22 7.46 -16.51
N LYS A 27 10.22 8.35 -16.49
CA LYS A 27 10.94 8.77 -15.29
C LYS A 27 10.02 9.30 -14.17
N GLU A 28 8.86 9.86 -14.51
CA GLU A 28 7.90 10.37 -13.53
C GLU A 28 7.19 9.24 -12.78
N GLN A 29 6.73 8.21 -13.51
CA GLN A 29 6.08 7.01 -12.98
C GLN A 29 7.06 6.23 -12.10
N GLU A 30 8.30 6.05 -12.57
CA GLU A 30 9.35 5.38 -11.80
C GLU A 30 9.59 6.10 -10.46
N LYS A 31 9.77 7.43 -10.48
CA LYS A 31 9.96 8.22 -9.25
C LYS A 31 8.77 8.12 -8.31
N SER A 32 7.56 8.17 -8.85
CA SER A 32 6.32 8.03 -8.10
C SER A 32 6.22 6.64 -7.45
N PHE A 33 6.57 5.58 -8.18
CA PHE A 33 6.56 4.21 -7.70
C PHE A 33 7.58 3.97 -6.58
N GLU A 34 8.82 4.43 -6.76
CA GLU A 34 9.86 4.31 -5.73
C GLU A 34 9.53 5.15 -4.49
N LEU A 35 8.99 6.36 -4.65
CA LEU A 35 8.52 7.16 -3.53
C LEU A 35 7.37 6.46 -2.79
N LEU A 36 6.44 5.83 -3.51
CA LEU A 36 5.35 5.08 -2.92
C LEU A 36 5.87 3.89 -2.11
N LYS A 37 6.79 3.09 -2.66
CA LYS A 37 7.44 1.97 -1.96
C LYS A 37 8.15 2.43 -0.70
N TYR A 38 8.91 3.52 -0.80
CA TYR A 38 9.60 4.11 0.34
C TYR A 38 8.60 4.53 1.43
N LYS A 39 7.53 5.24 1.05
CA LYS A 39 6.51 5.66 2.01
C LYS A 39 5.82 4.47 2.67
N ILE A 40 5.36 3.48 1.90
CA ILE A 40 4.69 2.28 2.45
C ILE A 40 5.60 1.54 3.44
N SER A 41 6.89 1.37 3.12
CA SER A 41 7.84 0.66 4.00
C SER A 41 8.27 1.44 5.23
N HIS A 42 8.08 2.76 5.26
CA HIS A 42 8.54 3.64 6.34
C HIS A 42 7.41 4.39 7.06
N VAL A 43 6.14 4.18 6.67
CA VAL A 43 5.03 4.67 7.48
C VAL A 43 5.11 3.97 8.85
N PRO A 44 4.94 4.69 9.97
CA PRO A 44 4.84 4.07 11.29
C PRO A 44 3.51 3.32 11.37
N ILE A 45 3.48 2.09 10.85
CA ILE A 45 2.36 1.16 10.95
C ILE A 45 2.77 0.04 11.89
N LEU A 46 3.09 0.38 13.12
CA LEU A 46 3.16 -0.56 14.23
C LEU A 46 2.74 0.20 15.47
N SER A 47 1.43 0.34 15.66
CA SER A 47 0.93 0.55 17.02
C SER A 47 1.41 -0.63 17.86
N LEU A 48 1.84 -0.38 19.10
CA LEU A 48 2.25 -1.49 19.97
C LEU A 48 1.08 -2.48 20.10
N PRO A 49 1.33 -3.79 19.92
CA PRO A 49 0.28 -4.79 20.03
C PRO A 49 -0.31 -4.75 21.43
N ASN A 50 -1.63 -4.63 21.52
CA ASN A 50 -2.35 -4.67 22.77
C ASN A 50 -2.80 -6.11 23.05
N LEU A 51 -2.08 -6.83 23.90
CA LEU A 51 -2.38 -8.23 24.22
C LEU A 51 -3.72 -8.44 24.96
N GLN A 52 -4.39 -7.36 25.39
CA GLN A 52 -5.71 -7.41 26.03
C GLN A 52 -6.86 -7.31 25.01
N GLN A 53 -6.55 -7.13 23.73
CA GLN A 53 -7.53 -7.05 22.65
C GLN A 53 -7.33 -8.20 21.66
N PRO A 54 -8.41 -8.68 21.00
CA PRO A 54 -8.29 -9.70 19.98
C PRO A 54 -7.45 -9.19 18.79
N PHE A 55 -6.78 -10.13 18.14
CA PHE A 55 -6.15 -9.91 16.84
C PHE A 55 -7.07 -10.44 15.75
N GLU A 56 -7.02 -9.79 14.59
CA GLU A 56 -7.70 -10.19 13.37
C GLU A 56 -6.63 -10.55 12.33
N VAL A 57 -6.82 -11.64 11.60
CA VAL A 57 -5.92 -12.03 10.51
C VAL A 57 -6.71 -11.97 9.22
N GLU A 58 -6.30 -11.10 8.31
CA GLU A 58 -6.79 -11.09 6.95
C GLU A 58 -5.80 -11.85 6.08
N THR A 59 -6.28 -12.87 5.38
CA THR A 59 -5.47 -13.69 4.48
C THR A 59 -5.98 -13.56 3.05
N ASP A 60 -5.05 -13.47 2.11
CA ASP A 60 -5.33 -13.60 0.68
C ASP A 60 -4.42 -14.69 0.10
N ALA A 61 -4.99 -15.57 -0.71
CA ALA A 61 -4.27 -16.72 -1.26
C ALA A 61 -4.54 -16.82 -2.76
N GLY A 62 -3.46 -16.87 -3.53
CA GLY A 62 -3.48 -17.19 -4.95
C GLY A 62 -2.84 -18.54 -5.24
N ASP A 63 -2.80 -18.92 -6.51
CA ASP A 63 -2.30 -20.22 -6.97
C ASP A 63 -0.85 -20.54 -6.54
N TYR A 64 -0.05 -19.50 -6.30
CA TYR A 64 1.39 -19.63 -6.04
C TYR A 64 1.85 -19.12 -4.67
N ALA A 65 1.01 -18.36 -3.95
CA ALA A 65 1.41 -17.73 -2.70
C ALA A 65 0.21 -17.40 -1.82
N MET A 66 0.43 -17.48 -0.51
CA MET A 66 -0.49 -16.99 0.52
C MET A 66 0.15 -15.80 1.23
N VAL A 67 -0.64 -14.76 1.45
CA VAL A 67 -0.26 -13.55 2.18
C VAL A 67 -1.23 -13.37 3.34
N ALA A 68 -0.72 -12.88 4.46
CA ALA A 68 -1.52 -12.58 5.63
C ALA A 68 -1.15 -11.20 6.19
N VAL A 69 -2.14 -10.51 6.72
CA VAL A 69 -2.02 -9.22 7.40
C VAL A 69 -2.62 -9.36 8.78
N LEU A 70 -1.86 -8.98 9.81
CA LEU A 70 -2.31 -8.98 11.20
C LEU A 70 -2.85 -7.59 11.55
N LEU A 71 -4.08 -7.54 12.04
CA LEU A 71 -4.83 -6.34 12.38
C LEU A 71 -5.24 -6.36 13.86
N GLN A 72 -5.47 -5.18 14.43
CA GLN A 72 -6.07 -5.05 15.76
C GLN A 72 -7.01 -3.86 15.82
N GLY A 73 -8.29 -4.11 16.15
CA GLY A 73 -9.31 -3.07 16.24
C GLY A 73 -9.60 -2.39 14.89
N GLY A 74 -9.54 -3.16 13.80
CA GLY A 74 -9.74 -2.65 12.43
C GLY A 74 -8.67 -1.66 11.95
N LYS A 75 -7.48 -1.68 12.55
CA LYS A 75 -6.34 -0.83 12.17
C LYS A 75 -5.10 -1.69 11.94
N LEU A 76 -4.30 -1.24 10.98
CA LEU A 76 -2.88 -1.59 10.84
C LEU A 76 -2.05 -0.77 11.83
#